data_AF-A0A9Q9MAR9-F1
#
_entry.id   AF-A0A9Q9MAR9-F1
#
_cell.length_a   1.000
_cell.length_b   1.000
_cell.length_c   1.000
_cell.angle_alpha   90.00
_cell.angle_beta   90.00
_cell.angle_gamma   90.00
#
_symmetry.space_group_name_H-M   'P 1'
#
loop_
_entity.id
_entity.type
_entity.pdbx_description
1 polymer ?
#
loop_
_entity_poly.entity_id
_entity_poly.type
_entity_poly.pdbx_seq_one_letter_code
_entity_poly.pdbx_strand_id
1 'polypeptide(L)'
;MADEEDIPRDTPPPGDGPLSDTAAESGTAPQGGVEGRGRRDRKRRRAIRAHAAQAGVAYSVAARQLAGAGVGPGEGLASLGRTVYPVGLPGRWSLAARERRPAAVKLSDARRAARLAGGRAAHLVERFPAGRETTGQDTAARGAAGQDTAARERAGRERTGQGIGGHGTAGRGAGGLYYAGDGLDDLLAMLYLVVAREAPGLVPAALDLAWTAELGEETAVDIECAEVDRAARLVLDDGVAGLWGRVEAAVRAGQDDASPAIRHDADRLTLVCRAFTMPVEGADGEPYVRRAPWRGAGQVLDALLVVAEDGHAPGTRVRLAGSAAAGTIVGAGWGAAGPPVRYEVRFDTGHLARTVRPEELVVLPGQESAAAALQV
;
A
#
# COMPACT_ATOMS: atom_id res chain seq x y z
N MET A 1 36.19 21.18 -48.22
CA MET A 1 37.22 20.13 -47.99
C MET A 1 36.65 19.30 -46.85
N ALA A 2 35.77 18.36 -47.20
CA ALA A 2 36.09 16.93 -47.31
C ALA A 2 36.28 16.38 -45.88
N ASP A 3 35.42 15.53 -45.33
CA ASP A 3 35.02 14.25 -45.91
C ASP A 3 33.56 13.86 -45.60
N GLU A 4 32.94 13.27 -46.61
CA GLU A 4 31.59 12.73 -46.69
C GLU A 4 31.75 11.21 -46.53
N GLU A 5 31.42 10.67 -45.35
CA GLU A 5 31.52 9.23 -45.08
C GLU A 5 30.28 8.48 -45.61
N ASP A 6 30.62 7.50 -46.45
CA ASP A 6 29.80 6.63 -47.27
C ASP A 6 29.15 5.51 -46.43
N ILE A 7 27.82 5.50 -46.33
CA ILE A 7 27.05 4.46 -45.62
C ILE A 7 26.56 3.43 -46.67
N PRO A 8 26.97 2.15 -46.59
CA PRO A 8 26.52 1.14 -47.53
C PRO A 8 25.04 0.80 -47.32
N ARG A 9 24.26 0.92 -48.40
CA ARG A 9 22.87 0.49 -48.50
C ARG A 9 22.79 -1.03 -48.51
N ASP A 10 22.15 -1.59 -47.50
CA ASP A 10 21.85 -3.02 -47.43
C ASP A 10 20.62 -3.35 -48.30
N THR A 11 20.76 -4.44 -49.06
CA THR A 11 19.86 -4.82 -50.16
C THR A 11 18.83 -5.84 -49.65
N PRO A 12 17.54 -5.73 -49.98
CA PRO A 12 16.55 -6.74 -49.60
C PRO A 12 16.67 -8.00 -50.49
N PRO A 13 16.47 -9.21 -49.94
CA PRO A 13 16.42 -10.42 -50.75
C PRO A 13 15.08 -10.54 -51.50
N PRO A 14 15.08 -11.08 -52.74
CA PRO A 14 13.87 -11.41 -53.48
C PRO A 14 13.39 -12.82 -53.11
N GLY A 15 12.07 -13.04 -53.10
CA GLY A 15 11.54 -14.39 -52.88
C GLY A 15 10.04 -14.49 -52.83
N ASP A 16 9.35 -14.07 -53.90
CA ASP A 16 8.00 -14.55 -54.20
C ASP A 16 8.09 -15.90 -54.93
N GLY A 17 7.39 -16.89 -54.41
CA GLY A 17 7.12 -18.18 -55.04
C GLY A 17 5.72 -18.66 -54.63
N PRO A 18 4.82 -19.00 -55.58
CA PRO A 18 3.44 -19.39 -55.30
C PRO A 18 3.29 -20.90 -55.07
N LEU A 19 2.03 -21.34 -54.90
CA LEU A 19 1.51 -22.73 -54.74
C LEU A 19 1.34 -23.11 -53.25
N SER A 20 0.19 -23.56 -52.74
CA SER A 20 -0.89 -24.32 -53.36
C SER A 20 -2.19 -24.19 -52.55
N ASP A 21 -3.31 -24.19 -53.26
CA ASP A 21 -4.63 -24.58 -52.76
C ASP A 21 -4.61 -26.02 -52.23
N THR A 22 -5.08 -26.22 -51.00
CA THR A 22 -5.77 -27.46 -50.61
C THR A 22 -6.93 -27.12 -49.68
N ALA A 23 -8.12 -27.43 -50.18
CA ALA A 23 -9.38 -27.41 -49.48
C ALA A 23 -9.50 -28.52 -48.42
N ALA A 24 -10.53 -28.37 -47.59
CA ALA A 24 -11.15 -29.34 -46.69
C ALA A 24 -10.44 -29.59 -45.34
N GLU A 25 -11.04 -29.07 -44.26
CA GLU A 25 -11.92 -29.88 -43.39
C GLU A 25 -12.52 -28.98 -42.30
N SER A 26 -13.82 -28.70 -42.45
CA SER A 26 -14.64 -28.01 -41.47
C SER A 26 -14.97 -28.94 -40.30
N GLY A 27 -14.07 -28.98 -39.31
CA GLY A 27 -14.32 -29.55 -37.99
C GLY A 27 -14.80 -28.47 -37.01
N THR A 28 -16.12 -28.41 -36.78
CA THR A 28 -16.73 -27.57 -35.75
C THR A 28 -16.36 -28.10 -34.35
N ALA A 29 -15.24 -27.61 -33.81
CA ALA A 29 -14.81 -27.86 -32.45
C ALA A 29 -15.47 -26.87 -31.46
N PRO A 30 -15.76 -27.28 -30.21
CA PRO A 30 -16.52 -26.49 -29.25
C PRO A 30 -15.75 -25.23 -28.85
N GLN A 31 -16.26 -24.09 -29.30
CA GLN A 31 -15.78 -22.75 -28.91
C GLN A 31 -16.25 -22.44 -27.49
N GLY A 32 -15.50 -22.89 -26.48
CA GLY A 32 -15.79 -22.55 -25.08
C GLY A 32 -14.60 -22.83 -24.17
N GLY A 33 -13.66 -21.88 -24.05
CA GLY A 33 -12.68 -21.91 -22.95
C GLY A 33 -11.26 -21.37 -23.22
N VAL A 34 -10.90 -20.95 -24.43
CA VAL A 34 -9.48 -20.65 -24.77
C VAL A 34 -9.01 -19.26 -24.31
N GLU A 35 -9.92 -18.29 -24.12
CA GLU A 35 -9.53 -16.89 -23.83
C GLU A 35 -8.82 -16.71 -22.46
N GLY A 36 -9.05 -17.61 -21.49
CA GLY A 36 -8.43 -17.53 -20.17
C GLY A 36 -6.97 -18.01 -20.12
N ARG A 37 -6.55 -18.91 -21.01
CA ARG A 37 -5.22 -19.56 -20.94
C ARG A 37 -4.11 -18.62 -21.45
N GLY A 38 -4.39 -17.81 -22.47
CA GLY A 38 -3.43 -16.85 -23.03
C GLY A 38 -3.07 -15.68 -22.09
N ARG A 39 -4.04 -15.14 -21.34
CA ARG A 39 -3.77 -14.03 -20.40
C ARG A 39 -2.93 -14.45 -19.19
N ARG A 40 -3.18 -15.65 -18.64
CA ARG A 40 -2.41 -16.19 -17.50
C ARG A 40 -0.96 -16.46 -17.86
N ASP A 41 -0.71 -16.94 -19.09
CA ASP A 41 0.65 -17.20 -19.56
C ASP A 41 1.47 -15.92 -19.75
N ARG A 42 0.84 -14.82 -20.18
CA ARG A 42 1.51 -13.51 -20.31
C ARG A 42 1.99 -12.95 -18.96
N LYS A 43 1.16 -13.00 -17.91
CA LYS A 43 1.55 -12.55 -16.56
C LYS A 43 2.76 -13.34 -16.04
N ARG A 44 2.72 -14.67 -16.20
CA ARG A 44 3.83 -15.56 -15.80
C ARG A 44 5.12 -15.25 -16.56
N ARG A 45 5.08 -15.13 -17.89
CA ARG A 45 6.27 -14.76 -18.70
C ARG A 45 6.84 -13.41 -18.31
N ARG A 46 6.00 -12.45 -17.92
CA ARG A 46 6.46 -11.15 -17.43
C ARG A 46 7.16 -11.25 -16.08
N ALA A 47 6.59 -11.98 -15.11
CA ALA A 47 7.22 -12.22 -13.82
C ALA A 47 8.59 -12.90 -13.97
N ILE A 48 8.69 -13.91 -14.85
CA ILE A 48 9.97 -14.57 -15.14
C ILE A 48 10.98 -13.59 -15.76
N ARG A 49 10.56 -12.72 -16.71
CA ARG A 49 11.45 -11.71 -17.31
C ARG A 49 11.94 -10.68 -16.28
N ALA A 50 11.06 -10.20 -15.42
CA ALA A 50 11.42 -9.25 -14.36
C ALA A 50 12.43 -9.88 -13.39
N HIS A 51 12.17 -11.12 -12.94
CA HIS A 51 13.09 -11.88 -12.09
C HIS A 51 14.45 -12.12 -12.75
N ALA A 52 14.45 -12.50 -14.03
CA ALA A 52 15.67 -12.72 -14.81
C ALA A 52 16.52 -11.46 -14.89
N ALA A 53 15.90 -10.30 -15.18
CA ALA A 53 16.59 -9.02 -15.25
C ALA A 53 17.16 -8.60 -13.89
N GLN A 54 16.36 -8.70 -12.82
CA GLN A 54 16.77 -8.29 -11.48
C GLN A 54 17.88 -9.18 -10.90
N ALA A 55 17.80 -10.49 -11.09
CA ALA A 55 18.80 -11.43 -10.61
C ALA A 55 20.03 -11.54 -11.53
N GLY A 56 20.00 -10.89 -12.71
CA GLY A 56 21.07 -11.03 -13.70
C GLY A 56 21.22 -12.47 -14.23
N VAL A 57 20.13 -13.23 -14.31
CA VAL A 57 20.15 -14.64 -14.74
C VAL A 57 19.36 -14.87 -16.02
N ALA A 58 19.66 -15.95 -16.74
CA ALA A 58 18.90 -16.32 -17.92
C ALA A 58 17.42 -16.63 -17.59
N TYR A 59 16.51 -16.30 -18.51
CA TYR A 59 15.06 -16.51 -18.37
C TYR A 59 14.69 -17.93 -17.90
N SER A 60 15.35 -18.96 -18.42
CA SER A 60 15.07 -20.35 -18.04
C SER A 60 15.50 -20.68 -16.61
N VAL A 61 16.56 -20.06 -16.10
CA VAL A 61 17.00 -20.17 -14.71
C VAL A 61 15.98 -19.49 -13.80
N ALA A 62 15.58 -18.26 -14.14
CA ALA A 62 14.54 -17.53 -13.43
C ALA A 62 13.21 -18.32 -13.39
N ALA A 63 12.82 -18.94 -14.50
CA ALA A 63 11.62 -19.77 -14.58
C ALA A 63 11.69 -20.98 -13.63
N ARG A 64 12.85 -21.65 -13.55
CA ARG A 64 13.08 -22.78 -12.63
C ARG A 64 13.09 -22.34 -11.17
N GLN A 65 13.70 -21.20 -10.85
CA GLN A 65 13.72 -20.66 -9.50
C GLN A 65 12.30 -20.34 -9.02
N LEU A 66 11.49 -19.65 -9.84
CA LEU A 66 10.09 -19.37 -9.52
C LEU A 66 9.24 -20.64 -9.40
N ALA A 67 9.49 -21.65 -10.25
CA ALA A 67 8.84 -22.94 -10.13
C ALA A 67 9.25 -23.69 -8.85
N GLY A 68 10.54 -23.65 -8.47
CA GLY A 68 11.07 -24.24 -7.24
C GLY A 68 10.54 -23.58 -5.97
N ALA A 69 10.29 -22.26 -6.01
CA ALA A 69 9.59 -21.53 -4.94
C ALA A 69 8.08 -21.86 -4.85
N GLY A 70 7.56 -22.65 -5.80
CA GLY A 70 6.17 -23.04 -5.89
C GLY A 70 5.24 -21.88 -6.27
N VAL A 71 5.73 -20.86 -6.99
CA VAL A 71 4.91 -19.72 -7.43
C VAL A 71 3.95 -20.17 -8.53
N GLY A 72 2.66 -20.15 -8.20
CA GLY A 72 1.56 -20.53 -9.08
C GLY A 72 1.17 -19.44 -10.09
N PRO A 73 0.23 -19.74 -11.01
CA PRO A 73 -0.22 -18.78 -12.00
C PRO A 73 -0.88 -17.54 -11.36
N GLY A 74 -0.31 -16.36 -11.60
CA GLY A 74 -0.82 -15.08 -11.09
C GLY A 74 -0.34 -14.72 -9.70
N GLU A 75 0.45 -15.58 -9.06
CA GLU A 75 1.22 -15.26 -7.87
C GLU A 75 2.55 -14.59 -8.24
N GLY A 76 3.13 -13.85 -7.31
CA GLY A 76 4.45 -13.23 -7.45
C GLY A 76 5.24 -13.33 -6.14
N LEU A 77 6.56 -13.35 -6.23
CA LEU A 77 7.40 -13.19 -5.03
C LEU A 77 7.27 -11.76 -4.51
N ALA A 78 7.24 -11.61 -3.19
CA ALA A 78 7.11 -10.29 -2.57
C ALA A 78 8.36 -9.41 -2.74
N SER A 79 9.46 -9.98 -3.23
CA SER A 79 10.73 -9.28 -3.54
C SER A 79 10.80 -8.71 -4.97
N LEU A 80 9.85 -9.04 -5.84
CA LEU A 80 9.87 -8.69 -7.27
C LEU A 80 8.82 -7.65 -7.63
N GLY A 81 8.61 -6.71 -6.71
CA GLY A 81 7.33 -6.05 -6.51
C GLY A 81 6.80 -5.19 -7.64
N ARG A 82 5.47 -5.12 -7.64
CA ARG A 82 4.65 -3.98 -8.03
C ARG A 82 3.88 -3.62 -6.77
N THR A 83 3.77 -2.34 -6.42
CA THR A 83 2.99 -1.94 -5.24
C THR A 83 1.57 -2.48 -5.32
N VAL A 84 1.21 -3.36 -4.39
CA VAL A 84 -0.15 -3.88 -4.23
C VAL A 84 -0.77 -3.20 -3.03
N TYR A 85 -1.83 -2.41 -3.27
CA TYR A 85 -2.71 -1.98 -2.21
C TYR A 85 -3.77 -3.04 -1.95
N PRO A 86 -4.11 -3.32 -0.68
CA PRO A 86 -5.15 -4.27 -0.34
C PRO A 86 -6.46 -3.91 -1.06
N VAL A 87 -7.05 -4.91 -1.71
CA VAL A 87 -8.35 -4.80 -2.36
C VAL A 87 -9.39 -4.58 -1.27
N GLY A 88 -10.14 -3.48 -1.36
CA GLY A 88 -11.24 -3.21 -0.43
C GLY A 88 -11.16 -1.87 0.30
N LEU A 89 -10.20 -0.99 0.00
CA LEU A 89 -10.35 0.42 0.36
C LEU A 89 -11.54 0.99 -0.46
N PRO A 90 -12.69 1.29 0.18
CA PRO A 90 -13.88 1.67 -0.57
C PRO A 90 -13.74 3.06 -1.19
N GLY A 91 -14.29 3.23 -2.40
CA GLY A 91 -14.60 4.53 -2.98
C GLY A 91 -13.40 5.39 -3.40
N ARG A 92 -13.28 6.57 -2.77
CA ARG A 92 -12.42 7.70 -3.21
C ARG A 92 -10.91 7.42 -3.18
N TRP A 93 -10.51 6.33 -2.55
CA TRP A 93 -9.11 6.00 -2.28
C TRP A 93 -8.48 5.02 -3.26
N SER A 94 -9.25 4.50 -4.21
CA SER A 94 -8.65 3.83 -5.37
C SER A 94 -7.80 4.83 -6.17
N LEU A 95 -6.66 4.41 -6.73
CA LEU A 95 -5.83 5.25 -7.60
C LEU A 95 -6.66 5.91 -8.71
N ALA A 96 -7.52 5.14 -9.36
CA ALA A 96 -8.43 5.64 -10.39
C ALA A 96 -9.46 6.68 -9.87
N ALA A 97 -9.89 6.61 -8.61
CA ALA A 97 -10.74 7.64 -8.01
C ALA A 97 -9.93 8.89 -7.67
N ARG A 98 -8.69 8.74 -7.17
CA ARG A 98 -7.78 9.86 -6.89
C ARG A 98 -7.45 10.65 -8.14
N GLU A 99 -7.17 9.96 -9.25
CA GLU A 99 -6.89 10.56 -10.56
C GLU A 99 -8.08 11.36 -11.10
N ARG A 100 -9.31 10.92 -10.83
CA ARG A 100 -10.55 11.57 -11.28
C ARG A 100 -11.02 12.73 -10.37
N ARG A 101 -10.32 13.02 -9.27
CA ARG A 101 -10.69 14.16 -8.40
C ARG A 101 -10.56 15.50 -9.15
N PRO A 102 -11.42 16.49 -8.85
CA PRO A 102 -11.27 17.84 -9.38
C PRO A 102 -9.90 18.44 -9.03
N ALA A 103 -9.33 19.24 -9.93
CA ALA A 103 -8.02 19.86 -9.74
C ALA A 103 -7.93 20.69 -8.44
N ALA A 104 -8.98 21.44 -8.10
CA ALA A 104 -9.04 22.21 -6.86
C ALA A 104 -8.92 21.33 -5.59
N VAL A 105 -9.52 20.13 -5.61
CA VAL A 105 -9.42 19.17 -4.50
C VAL A 105 -7.99 18.63 -4.41
N LYS A 106 -7.39 18.23 -5.55
CA LYS A 106 -6.00 17.76 -5.60
C LYS A 106 -5.01 18.81 -5.09
N LEU A 107 -5.19 20.07 -5.50
CA LEU A 107 -4.37 21.19 -5.03
C LEU A 107 -4.52 21.41 -3.51
N SER A 108 -5.75 21.38 -2.99
CA SER A 108 -6.00 21.48 -1.55
C SER A 108 -5.33 20.33 -0.78
N ASP A 109 -5.40 19.11 -1.31
CA ASP A 109 -4.80 17.94 -0.69
C ASP A 109 -3.27 18.00 -0.71
N ALA A 110 -2.65 18.39 -1.82
CA ALA A 110 -1.21 18.59 -1.94
C ALA A 110 -0.71 19.69 -0.98
N ARG A 111 -1.40 20.83 -0.89
CA ARG A 111 -1.07 21.91 0.05
C ARG A 111 -1.16 21.47 1.50
N ARG A 112 -2.14 20.63 1.82
CA ARG A 112 -2.27 20.05 3.15
C ARG A 112 -1.13 19.06 3.43
N ALA A 113 -0.79 18.19 2.46
CA ALA A 113 0.30 17.22 2.57
C ALA A 113 1.69 17.87 2.73
N ALA A 114 1.89 19.08 2.20
CA ALA A 114 3.12 19.86 2.31
C ALA A 114 3.29 20.57 3.66
N ARG A 115 2.28 20.60 4.53
CA ARG A 115 2.35 21.27 5.84
C ARG A 115 2.82 20.28 6.91
N LEU A 116 4.11 20.29 7.22
CA LEU A 116 4.66 19.55 8.36
C LEU A 116 4.45 20.34 9.66
N ALA A 117 4.17 19.70 10.80
CA ALA A 117 3.96 18.26 10.98
C ALA A 117 2.48 17.85 10.79
N GLY A 118 1.53 18.67 11.25
CA GLY A 118 0.12 18.27 11.37
C GLY A 118 -0.61 18.06 10.05
N GLY A 119 -0.35 18.88 9.03
CA GLY A 119 -1.04 18.77 7.74
C GLY A 119 -0.70 17.48 6.99
N ARG A 120 0.58 17.09 6.94
CA ARG A 120 1.00 15.82 6.34
C ARG A 120 0.39 14.63 7.08
N ALA A 121 0.46 14.63 8.40
CA ALA A 121 -0.12 13.58 9.22
C ALA A 121 -1.63 13.41 8.97
N ALA A 122 -2.39 14.50 8.98
CA ALA A 122 -3.83 14.48 8.68
C ALA A 122 -4.11 13.99 7.24
N HIS A 123 -3.31 14.43 6.27
CA HIS A 123 -3.44 13.95 4.88
C HIS A 123 -3.23 12.44 4.78
N LEU A 124 -2.22 11.89 5.45
CA LEU A 124 -1.92 10.46 5.43
C LEU A 124 -3.02 9.62 6.08
N VAL A 125 -3.55 10.05 7.23
CA VAL A 125 -4.67 9.34 7.86
C VAL A 125 -5.91 9.36 6.99
N GLU A 126 -6.17 10.46 6.28
CA GLU A 126 -7.29 10.50 5.35
C GLU A 126 -7.07 9.51 4.18
N ARG A 127 -5.86 9.53 3.60
CA ARG A 127 -5.47 8.67 2.47
C ARG A 127 -5.53 7.17 2.79
N PHE A 128 -5.22 6.80 4.04
CA PHE A 128 -5.20 5.43 4.53
C PHE A 128 -6.26 5.25 5.62
N PRO A 129 -7.56 5.26 5.26
CA PRO A 129 -8.62 5.14 6.24
C PRO A 129 -8.58 3.77 6.90
N ALA A 130 -9.08 3.71 8.14
CA ALA A 130 -9.22 2.46 8.88
C ALA A 130 -9.97 1.41 8.06
N GLY A 131 -9.27 0.33 7.69
CA GLY A 131 -9.80 -0.79 6.94
C GLY A 131 -10.18 -1.93 7.86
N ARG A 132 -11.25 -2.67 7.51
CA ARG A 132 -11.49 -3.98 8.12
C ARG A 132 -10.53 -4.99 7.52
N GLU A 133 -9.94 -5.84 8.36
CA GLU A 133 -9.29 -7.06 7.89
C GLU A 133 -10.32 -7.87 7.09
N THR A 134 -10.15 -7.91 5.77
CA THR A 134 -10.91 -8.82 4.93
C THR A 134 -10.37 -10.21 5.21
N THR A 135 -11.03 -10.97 6.09
CA THR A 135 -10.77 -12.40 6.21
C THR A 135 -11.09 -13.02 4.85
N GLY A 136 -10.14 -13.79 4.28
CA GLY A 136 -10.23 -14.34 2.92
C GLY A 136 -11.45 -15.23 2.64
N GLN A 137 -12.27 -15.49 3.65
CA GLN A 137 -13.57 -16.18 3.53
C GLN A 137 -14.58 -15.38 2.70
N ASP A 138 -14.60 -14.05 2.79
CA ASP A 138 -15.60 -13.23 2.08
C ASP A 138 -15.39 -13.21 0.54
N THR A 139 -14.14 -13.32 0.08
CA THR A 139 -13.81 -13.36 -1.35
C THR A 139 -14.12 -14.71 -2.00
N ALA A 140 -13.95 -15.82 -1.27
CA ALA A 140 -14.30 -17.15 -1.78
C ALA A 140 -15.82 -17.34 -1.90
N ALA A 141 -16.59 -16.78 -0.96
CA ALA A 141 -18.05 -16.87 -0.96
C ALA A 141 -18.69 -16.04 -2.10
N ARG A 142 -18.15 -14.85 -2.44
CA ARG A 142 -18.69 -14.04 -3.55
C ARG A 142 -18.41 -14.61 -4.93
N GLY A 143 -17.31 -15.35 -5.11
CA GLY A 143 -17.01 -16.01 -6.38
C GLY A 143 -17.98 -17.15 -6.74
N ALA A 144 -18.58 -17.80 -5.74
CA ALA A 144 -19.52 -18.90 -5.94
C ALA A 144 -20.99 -18.45 -6.12
N ALA A 145 -21.36 -17.27 -5.60
CA ALA A 145 -22.75 -16.80 -5.62
C ALA A 145 -23.13 -15.93 -6.85
N GLY A 146 -22.18 -15.67 -7.76
CA GLY A 146 -22.35 -14.74 -8.88
C GLY A 146 -23.03 -15.27 -10.14
N GLN A 147 -23.72 -16.41 -10.11
CA GLN A 147 -24.36 -17.00 -11.31
C GLN A 147 -25.89 -17.11 -11.27
N ASP A 148 -26.59 -16.67 -10.22
CA ASP A 148 -28.03 -16.94 -10.10
C ASP A 148 -28.94 -15.74 -9.72
N THR A 149 -28.43 -14.51 -9.73
CA THR A 149 -29.23 -13.33 -9.40
C THR A 149 -29.78 -12.64 -10.64
N ALA A 150 -30.65 -13.34 -11.38
CA ALA A 150 -31.52 -12.75 -12.41
C ALA A 150 -33.02 -12.90 -12.12
N ALA A 151 -33.43 -13.46 -10.97
CA ALA A 151 -34.83 -13.87 -10.76
C ALA A 151 -35.54 -13.28 -9.53
N ARG A 152 -35.02 -12.24 -8.86
CA ARG A 152 -35.70 -11.66 -7.68
C ARG A 152 -35.63 -10.13 -7.62
N GLU A 153 -36.29 -9.47 -8.56
CA GLU A 153 -36.77 -8.11 -8.36
C GLU A 153 -38.29 -8.08 -8.55
N ARG A 154 -39.04 -8.09 -7.45
CA ARG A 154 -40.40 -7.50 -7.28
C ARG A 154 -40.95 -7.77 -5.88
N ALA A 155 -40.61 -6.87 -4.96
CA ALA A 155 -41.37 -6.46 -3.77
C ALA A 155 -40.43 -5.49 -3.03
N GLY A 156 -40.61 -4.17 -3.07
CA GLY A 156 -41.79 -3.50 -2.55
C GLY A 156 -41.66 -3.38 -1.02
N ARG A 157 -41.31 -2.18 -0.53
CA ARG A 157 -41.97 -1.46 0.58
C ARG A 157 -41.01 -0.64 1.47
N GLU A 158 -41.43 0.61 1.61
CA GLU A 158 -41.08 1.64 2.58
C GLU A 158 -40.75 1.15 4.00
N ARG A 159 -39.76 1.78 4.64
CA ARG A 159 -39.91 2.29 6.01
C ARG A 159 -38.81 3.28 6.41
N THR A 160 -39.27 4.45 6.84
CA THR A 160 -38.62 5.46 7.69
C THR A 160 -38.19 4.87 9.04
N GLY A 161 -37.03 5.31 9.55
CA GLY A 161 -36.57 4.96 10.89
C GLY A 161 -35.16 5.48 11.17
N GLN A 162 -35.09 6.75 11.58
CA GLN A 162 -33.90 7.41 12.13
C GLN A 162 -33.58 6.81 13.50
N GLY A 163 -32.48 6.05 13.60
CA GLY A 163 -31.97 5.44 14.83
C GLY A 163 -30.55 5.93 15.11
N ILE A 164 -30.39 6.56 16.27
CA ILE A 164 -29.12 7.03 16.83
C ILE A 164 -28.21 5.81 17.09
N GLY A 165 -26.91 5.99 16.82
CA GLY A 165 -25.91 4.95 16.69
C GLY A 165 -25.72 4.09 17.94
N GLY A 166 -26.26 2.88 17.92
CA GLY A 166 -25.80 1.79 18.76
C GLY A 166 -24.55 1.18 18.14
N HIS A 167 -23.41 1.31 18.81
CA HIS A 167 -22.22 0.51 18.54
C HIS A 167 -22.52 -0.96 18.84
N GLY A 168 -23.11 -1.63 17.86
CA GLY A 168 -23.36 -3.06 17.89
C GLY A 168 -22.04 -3.82 17.96
N THR A 169 -21.84 -4.51 19.07
CA THR A 169 -20.82 -5.53 19.31
C THR A 169 -21.13 -6.77 18.45
N ALA A 170 -21.02 -6.64 17.14
CA ALA A 170 -21.21 -7.76 16.21
C ALA A 170 -19.89 -8.50 15.98
N GLY A 171 -19.85 -9.78 16.37
CA GLY A 171 -19.03 -10.83 15.78
C GLY A 171 -17.52 -10.57 15.74
N ARG A 172 -16.84 -10.88 16.85
CA ARG A 172 -15.39 -10.80 17.05
C ARG A 172 -14.64 -11.84 16.19
N GLY A 173 -14.61 -11.66 14.87
CA GLY A 173 -13.55 -12.22 14.04
C GLY A 173 -12.25 -11.52 14.45
N ALA A 174 -11.22 -12.29 14.80
CA ALA A 174 -9.95 -11.79 15.34
C ALA A 174 -9.09 -11.02 14.32
N GLY A 175 -9.72 -10.41 13.32
CA GLY A 175 -9.04 -9.53 12.39
C GLY A 175 -8.93 -8.13 12.96
N GLY A 176 -7.71 -7.65 13.17
CA GLY A 176 -7.47 -6.26 13.56
C GLY A 176 -7.93 -5.29 12.48
N LEU A 177 -8.15 -4.03 12.83
CA LEU A 177 -8.36 -2.99 11.83
C LEU A 177 -6.99 -2.52 11.31
N TYR A 178 -6.83 -2.44 9.99
CA TYR A 178 -5.65 -1.84 9.37
C TYR A 178 -5.76 -0.33 9.42
N TYR A 179 -4.62 0.36 9.57
CA TYR A 179 -4.54 1.82 9.56
C TYR A 179 -5.44 2.47 10.62
N ALA A 180 -5.78 1.73 11.67
CA ALA A 180 -6.72 2.16 12.68
C ALA A 180 -5.98 2.58 13.94
N GLY A 181 -6.60 3.51 14.65
CA GLY A 181 -5.98 4.09 15.81
C GLY A 181 -6.59 5.45 16.12
N ASP A 182 -6.97 5.58 17.37
CA ASP A 182 -7.55 6.78 17.91
C ASP A 182 -6.44 7.82 18.16
N GLY A 183 -6.51 8.99 17.50
CA GLY A 183 -5.43 10.00 17.52
C GLY A 183 -4.22 9.65 16.65
N LEU A 184 -4.46 8.95 15.53
CA LEU A 184 -3.42 8.49 14.62
C LEU A 184 -2.66 9.63 13.92
N ASP A 185 -3.38 10.69 13.53
CA ASP A 185 -2.83 11.89 12.93
C ASP A 185 -1.96 12.65 13.93
N ASP A 186 -2.39 12.75 15.18
CA ASP A 186 -1.58 13.34 16.25
C ASP A 186 -0.29 12.56 16.50
N LEU A 187 -0.37 11.23 16.48
CA LEU A 187 0.82 10.38 16.63
C LEU A 187 1.80 10.57 15.48
N LEU A 188 1.32 10.58 14.24
CA LEU A 188 2.17 10.84 13.07
C LEU A 188 2.78 12.26 13.13
N ALA A 189 2.02 13.27 13.55
CA ALA A 189 2.53 14.62 13.72
C ALA A 189 3.64 14.67 14.79
N MET A 190 3.48 13.97 15.92
CA MET A 190 4.54 13.84 16.92
C MET A 190 5.80 13.15 16.36
N LEU A 191 5.66 12.11 15.55
CA LEU A 191 6.80 11.45 14.90
C LEU A 191 7.54 12.40 13.96
N TYR A 192 6.82 13.20 13.16
CA TYR A 192 7.46 14.20 12.30
C TYR A 192 8.17 15.30 13.10
N LEU A 193 7.63 15.72 14.25
CA LEU A 193 8.34 16.66 15.14
C LEU A 193 9.63 16.04 15.71
N VAL A 194 9.62 14.76 16.07
CA VAL A 194 10.83 14.04 16.50
C VAL A 194 11.88 14.06 15.40
N VAL A 195 11.51 13.71 14.16
CA VAL A 195 12.43 13.75 13.02
C VAL A 195 12.94 15.15 12.75
N ALA A 196 12.06 16.17 12.75
CA ALA A 196 12.45 17.54 12.50
C ALA A 196 13.45 18.08 13.53
N ARG A 197 13.31 17.66 14.79
CA ARG A 197 14.25 18.02 15.86
C ARG A 197 15.58 17.27 15.73
N GLU A 198 15.55 15.97 15.51
CA GLU A 198 16.74 15.11 15.61
C GLU A 198 17.53 15.03 14.30
N ALA A 199 16.86 15.24 13.17
CA ALA A 199 17.43 15.20 11.83
C ALA A 199 16.83 16.33 10.96
N PRO A 200 17.04 17.61 11.31
CA PRO A 200 16.44 18.74 10.58
C PRO A 200 16.85 18.78 9.09
N GLY A 201 18.01 18.21 8.74
CA GLY A 201 18.47 18.11 7.36
C GLY A 201 17.64 17.17 6.46
N LEU A 202 16.79 16.31 7.04
CA LEU A 202 15.85 15.46 6.31
C LEU A 202 14.49 16.13 6.08
N VAL A 203 14.24 17.27 6.72
CA VAL A 203 12.98 18.01 6.54
C VAL A 203 13.11 18.87 5.29
N PRO A 204 12.26 18.65 4.27
CA PRO A 204 12.33 19.46 3.06
C PRO A 204 12.04 20.94 3.38
N ALA A 205 12.66 21.85 2.65
CA ALA A 205 12.45 23.27 2.87
C ALA A 205 10.98 23.64 2.60
N ALA A 206 10.41 24.48 3.49
CA ALA A 206 8.99 24.84 3.41
C ALA A 206 8.61 25.50 2.08
N LEU A 207 9.53 26.27 1.46
CA LEU A 207 9.31 26.89 0.16
C LEU A 207 9.23 25.86 -0.97
N ASP A 208 10.12 24.86 -0.95
CA ASP A 208 10.17 23.81 -1.98
C ASP A 208 8.94 22.90 -1.89
N LEU A 209 8.49 22.56 -0.68
CA LEU A 209 7.24 21.82 -0.48
C LEU A 209 6.02 22.63 -0.91
N ALA A 210 5.98 23.93 -0.58
CA ALA A 210 4.89 24.80 -1.01
C ALA A 210 4.82 24.87 -2.54
N TRP A 211 5.97 25.07 -3.20
CA TRP A 211 6.07 25.08 -4.66
C TRP A 211 5.61 23.76 -5.27
N THR A 212 6.12 22.63 -4.77
CA THR A 212 5.74 21.29 -5.23
C THR A 212 4.25 21.05 -5.06
N ALA A 213 3.66 21.52 -3.95
CA ALA A 213 2.23 21.40 -3.71
C ALA A 213 1.37 22.20 -4.70
N GLU A 214 1.88 23.33 -5.23
CA GLU A 214 1.15 24.12 -6.24
C GLU A 214 0.97 23.39 -7.57
N LEU A 215 1.75 22.34 -7.83
CA LEU A 215 1.52 21.46 -8.98
C LEU A 215 0.20 20.66 -8.85
N GLY A 216 -0.36 20.56 -7.65
CA GLY A 216 -1.54 19.73 -7.37
C GLY A 216 -1.27 18.22 -7.50
N GLU A 217 0.01 17.82 -7.51
CA GLU A 217 0.44 16.44 -7.62
C GLU A 217 0.85 15.90 -6.25
N GLU A 218 -0.05 15.17 -5.59
CA GLU A 218 0.23 14.52 -4.29
C GLU A 218 1.46 13.61 -4.35
N THR A 219 1.70 12.94 -5.47
CA THR A 219 2.87 12.07 -5.67
C THR A 219 4.19 12.84 -5.67
N ALA A 220 4.19 14.09 -6.14
CA ALA A 220 5.39 14.93 -6.07
C ALA A 220 5.69 15.29 -4.61
N VAL A 221 4.65 15.63 -3.82
CA VAL A 221 4.79 15.87 -2.38
C VAL A 221 5.15 14.60 -1.59
N ASP A 222 4.76 13.41 -2.08
CA ASP A 222 5.22 12.14 -1.52
C ASP A 222 6.73 11.93 -1.75
N ILE A 223 7.22 12.22 -2.96
CA ILE A 223 8.65 12.07 -3.31
C ILE A 223 9.50 13.02 -2.46
N GLU A 224 9.14 14.29 -2.38
CA GLU A 224 9.88 15.28 -1.59
C GLU A 224 9.95 14.92 -0.10
N CYS A 225 8.90 14.28 0.44
CA CYS A 225 8.88 13.87 1.85
C CYS A 225 9.35 12.44 2.09
N ALA A 226 9.83 11.71 1.08
CA ALA A 226 10.15 10.29 1.22
C ALA A 226 11.20 10.03 2.33
N GLU A 227 12.19 10.92 2.46
CA GLU A 227 13.22 10.80 3.49
C GLU A 227 12.69 11.05 4.91
N VAL A 228 11.88 12.11 5.10
CA VAL A 228 11.27 12.40 6.41
C VAL A 228 10.26 11.33 6.81
N ASP A 229 9.51 10.77 5.86
CA ASP A 229 8.58 9.66 6.10
C ASP A 229 9.32 8.37 6.50
N ARG A 230 10.45 8.09 5.83
CA ARG A 230 11.31 6.96 6.19
C ARG A 230 11.91 7.14 7.58
N ALA A 231 12.44 8.32 7.89
CA ALA A 231 12.97 8.61 9.22
C ALA A 231 11.88 8.46 10.30
N ALA A 232 10.67 8.96 10.05
CA ALA A 232 9.54 8.82 10.98
C ALA A 232 9.17 7.34 11.19
N ARG A 233 9.26 6.52 10.14
CA ARG A 233 9.05 5.08 10.26
C ARG A 233 10.16 4.40 11.07
N LEU A 234 11.42 4.76 10.87
CA LEU A 234 12.55 4.17 11.61
C LEU A 234 12.51 4.51 13.10
N VAL A 235 12.03 5.71 13.46
CA VAL A 235 11.79 6.09 14.86
C VAL A 235 10.88 5.10 15.60
N LEU A 236 9.93 4.47 14.90
CA LEU A 236 9.06 3.43 15.49
C LEU A 236 9.77 2.09 15.69
N ASP A 237 10.83 1.79 14.94
CA ASP A 237 11.57 0.51 15.03
C ASP A 237 12.53 0.49 16.23
N ASP A 238 12.95 1.65 16.75
CA ASP A 238 13.80 1.79 17.95
C ASP A 238 13.11 1.34 19.25
N GLY A 239 11.79 1.05 19.18
CA GLY A 239 10.98 0.59 20.28
C GLY A 239 10.31 1.70 21.09
N VAL A 240 9.12 1.41 21.61
CA VAL A 240 8.24 2.39 22.27
C VAL A 240 8.76 2.88 23.63
N ALA A 241 9.65 2.13 24.29
CA ALA A 241 10.07 2.40 25.66
C ALA A 241 10.88 3.71 25.82
N GLY A 242 11.62 4.13 24.78
CA GLY A 242 12.36 5.40 24.76
C GLY A 242 11.68 6.50 23.94
N LEU A 243 10.68 6.14 23.13
CA LEU A 243 10.07 7.04 22.16
C LEU A 243 9.31 8.20 22.82
N TRP A 244 8.63 7.96 23.95
CA TRP A 244 7.91 9.03 24.63
C TRP A 244 8.81 10.17 25.10
N GLY A 245 10.01 9.86 25.63
CA GLY A 245 10.97 10.89 26.03
C GLY A 245 11.42 11.75 24.84
N ARG A 246 11.61 11.12 23.67
CA ARG A 246 11.93 11.84 22.42
C ARG A 246 10.77 12.72 21.96
N VAL A 247 9.54 12.19 22.00
CA VAL A 247 8.32 12.94 21.67
C VAL A 247 8.13 14.14 22.59
N GLU A 248 8.22 13.97 23.90
CA GLU A 248 8.09 15.08 24.86
C GLU A 248 9.15 16.16 24.64
N ALA A 249 10.38 15.74 24.38
CA ALA A 249 11.47 16.64 24.07
C ALA A 249 11.17 17.42 22.75
N ALA A 250 10.75 16.73 21.69
CA ALA A 250 10.42 17.33 20.40
C ALA A 250 9.25 18.31 20.50
N VAL A 251 8.17 17.93 21.19
CA VAL A 251 7.02 18.80 21.43
C VAL A 251 7.44 20.05 22.19
N ARG A 252 8.21 19.92 23.29
CA ARG A 252 8.71 21.07 24.05
C ARG A 252 9.54 22.02 23.19
N ALA A 253 10.47 21.49 22.39
CA ALA A 253 11.27 22.30 21.48
C ALA A 253 10.39 23.03 20.45
N GLY A 254 9.33 22.39 19.96
CA GLY A 254 8.36 23.01 19.05
C GLY A 254 7.58 24.18 19.66
N GLN A 255 7.37 24.20 20.98
CA GLN A 255 6.72 25.31 21.67
C GLN A 255 7.59 26.58 21.70
N ASP A 256 8.91 26.40 21.63
CA ASP A 256 9.90 27.49 21.59
C ASP A 256 10.28 27.88 20.14
N ASP A 257 9.69 27.25 19.13
CA ASP A 257 10.03 27.47 17.71
C ASP A 257 9.67 28.88 17.25
N ALA A 258 10.43 29.47 16.33
CA ALA A 258 10.16 30.80 15.78
C ALA A 258 8.87 30.83 14.92
N SER A 259 8.51 29.72 14.28
CA SER A 259 7.32 29.57 13.45
C SER A 259 6.05 29.46 14.30
N PRO A 260 5.07 30.39 14.14
CA PRO A 260 3.79 30.31 14.85
C PRO A 260 3.01 29.01 14.57
N ALA A 261 3.14 28.46 13.36
CA ALA A 261 2.47 27.22 12.99
C ALA A 261 3.04 26.01 13.76
N ILE A 262 4.37 25.93 13.90
CA ILE A 262 5.03 24.86 14.66
C ILE A 262 4.67 24.96 16.13
N ARG A 263 4.69 26.17 16.71
CA ARG A 263 4.25 26.39 18.09
C ARG A 263 2.80 25.95 18.32
N HIS A 264 1.90 26.33 17.42
CA HIS A 264 0.49 25.94 17.51
C HIS A 264 0.31 24.41 17.48
N ASP A 265 0.99 23.71 16.56
CA ASP A 265 0.97 22.26 16.50
C ASP A 265 1.55 21.64 17.78
N ALA A 266 2.65 22.17 18.31
CA ALA A 266 3.29 21.68 19.54
C ALA A 266 2.41 21.86 20.79
N ASP A 267 1.73 23.00 20.92
CA ASP A 267 0.79 23.25 22.02
C ASP A 267 -0.39 22.26 21.97
N ARG A 268 -0.95 22.05 20.78
CA ARG A 268 -2.01 21.05 20.56
C ARG A 268 -1.54 19.65 20.92
N LEU A 269 -0.35 19.24 20.46
CA LEU A 269 0.21 17.92 20.68
C LEU A 269 0.66 17.68 22.12
N THR A 270 0.96 18.73 22.90
CA THR A 270 1.23 18.62 24.34
C THR A 270 0.02 18.02 25.07
N LEU A 271 -1.19 18.44 24.72
CA LEU A 271 -2.42 17.91 25.32
C LEU A 271 -2.63 16.44 24.92
N VAL A 272 -2.37 16.11 23.66
CA VAL A 272 -2.54 14.73 23.16
C VAL A 272 -1.49 13.78 23.75
N CYS A 273 -0.23 14.22 23.84
CA CYS A 273 0.84 13.46 24.47
C CYS A 273 0.48 13.10 25.91
N ARG A 274 -0.07 14.05 26.68
CA ARG A 274 -0.59 13.79 28.03
C ARG A 274 -1.75 12.80 28.02
N ALA A 275 -2.67 12.90 27.07
CA ALA A 275 -3.80 11.98 26.97
C ALA A 275 -3.37 10.53 26.65
N PHE A 276 -2.21 10.32 26.02
CA PHE A 276 -1.66 8.99 25.75
C PHE A 276 -0.84 8.40 26.91
N THR A 277 -0.35 9.22 27.83
CA THR A 277 0.51 8.77 28.94
C THR A 277 -0.23 8.75 30.28
N MET A 278 -1.29 9.55 30.44
CA MET A 278 -2.06 9.63 31.68
C MET A 278 -3.15 8.55 31.74
N PRO A 279 -3.37 7.91 32.90
CA PRO A 279 -4.55 7.11 33.14
C PRO A 279 -5.82 7.96 33.04
N VAL A 280 -6.85 7.43 32.41
CA VAL A 280 -8.20 8.00 32.30
C VAL A 280 -9.16 7.06 33.02
N GLU A 281 -10.14 7.59 33.75
CA GLU A 281 -11.20 6.74 34.33
C GLU A 281 -12.03 6.10 33.21
N GLY A 282 -12.13 4.77 33.25
CA GLY A 282 -12.98 3.98 32.37
C GLY A 282 -14.46 4.11 32.74
N ALA A 283 -15.34 3.57 31.89
CA ALA A 283 -16.78 3.55 32.15
C ALA A 283 -17.16 2.87 33.49
N ASP A 284 -16.32 1.93 33.93
CA ASP A 284 -16.49 1.18 35.18
C ASP A 284 -15.75 1.84 36.37
N GLY A 285 -15.19 3.04 36.19
CA GLY A 285 -14.37 3.75 37.19
C GLY A 285 -12.92 3.26 37.29
N GLU A 286 -12.57 2.17 36.62
CA GLU A 286 -11.20 1.64 36.60
C GLU A 286 -10.27 2.50 35.71
N PRO A 287 -9.08 2.90 36.20
CA PRO A 287 -8.15 3.68 35.41
C PRO A 287 -7.57 2.87 34.25
N TYR A 288 -7.64 3.41 33.03
CA TYR A 288 -6.99 2.84 31.84
C TYR A 288 -6.16 3.90 31.11
N VAL A 289 -5.02 3.51 30.57
CA VAL A 289 -4.22 4.40 29.70
C VAL A 289 -4.66 4.19 28.26
N ARG A 290 -5.09 5.27 27.58
CA ARG A 290 -5.38 5.22 26.14
C ARG A 290 -4.08 4.86 25.41
N ARG A 291 -4.03 3.65 24.86
CA ARG A 291 -2.83 3.19 24.15
C ARG A 291 -2.66 4.00 22.87
N ALA A 292 -1.49 4.62 22.70
CA ALA A 292 -1.17 5.30 21.46
C ALA A 292 -1.23 4.34 20.26
N PRO A 293 -1.70 4.82 19.09
CA PRO A 293 -1.94 3.99 17.91
C PRO A 293 -0.66 3.64 17.14
N TRP A 294 0.41 3.21 17.82
CA TRP A 294 1.73 2.91 17.23
C TRP A 294 1.65 2.01 16.01
N ARG A 295 0.86 0.94 16.12
CA ARG A 295 0.68 -0.03 15.04
C ARG A 295 -0.01 0.60 13.82
N GLY A 296 -1.04 1.43 14.05
CA GLY A 296 -1.71 2.15 12.98
C GLY A 296 -0.75 3.12 12.28
N ALA A 297 0.07 3.84 13.04
CA ALA A 297 1.03 4.80 12.49
C ALA A 297 2.10 4.09 11.65
N GLY A 298 2.65 2.98 12.18
CA GLY A 298 3.57 2.13 11.44
C GLY A 298 2.96 1.62 10.14
N GLN A 299 1.71 1.15 10.17
CA GLN A 299 1.01 0.67 8.97
C GLN A 299 0.78 1.76 7.92
N VAL A 300 0.44 2.98 8.33
CA VAL A 300 0.28 4.12 7.41
C VAL A 300 1.61 4.44 6.73
N LEU A 301 2.69 4.55 7.50
CA LEU A 301 4.03 4.81 6.96
C LEU A 301 4.53 3.66 6.08
N ASP A 302 4.29 2.41 6.47
CA ASP A 302 4.59 1.23 5.64
C ASP A 302 3.86 1.31 4.31
N ALA A 303 2.55 1.60 4.31
CA ALA A 303 1.74 1.71 3.10
C ALA A 303 2.13 2.89 2.21
N LEU A 304 2.72 3.94 2.76
CA LEU A 304 3.26 5.08 2.03
C LEU A 304 4.60 4.73 1.36
N LEU A 305 5.53 4.13 2.11
CA LEU A 305 6.89 3.87 1.63
C LEU A 305 6.94 2.74 0.58
N VAL A 306 6.08 1.72 0.68
CA VAL A 306 6.01 0.64 -0.32
C VAL A 306 5.59 1.10 -1.72
N VAL A 307 5.05 2.32 -1.84
CA VAL A 307 4.66 2.93 -3.11
C VAL A 307 5.88 3.36 -3.90
N ALA A 308 6.87 3.92 -3.22
CA ALA A 308 8.11 4.39 -3.83
C ALA A 308 9.10 3.24 -4.05
N GLU A 309 9.01 2.18 -3.23
CA GLU A 309 10.07 1.17 -3.09
C GLU A 309 9.62 -0.23 -3.51
N ASP A 310 8.60 -0.33 -4.36
CA ASP A 310 8.09 -1.58 -4.94
C ASP A 310 7.81 -2.68 -3.89
N GLY A 311 7.25 -2.30 -2.75
CA GLY A 311 6.90 -3.24 -1.67
C GLY A 311 5.43 -3.65 -1.67
N HIS A 312 5.01 -4.34 -0.61
CA HIS A 312 3.63 -4.74 -0.40
C HIS A 312 3.06 -4.13 0.88
N ALA A 313 1.94 -3.40 0.75
CA ALA A 313 1.33 -2.69 1.86
C ALA A 313 0.73 -3.66 2.90
N PRO A 314 0.60 -3.24 4.18
CA PRO A 314 -0.26 -3.92 5.14
C PRO A 314 -1.64 -4.22 4.54
N GLY A 315 -2.20 -5.39 4.85
CA GLY A 315 -3.43 -5.90 4.22
C GLY A 315 -3.19 -6.79 2.99
N THR A 316 -1.99 -6.83 2.43
CA THR A 316 -1.64 -7.75 1.34
C THR A 316 -1.63 -9.19 1.84
N ARG A 317 -2.33 -10.08 1.15
CA ARG A 317 -2.41 -11.52 1.42
C ARG A 317 -1.25 -12.24 0.77
N VAL A 318 -0.62 -13.08 1.58
CA VAL A 318 0.60 -13.79 1.22
C VAL A 318 0.51 -15.23 1.70
N ARG A 319 1.42 -16.06 1.24
CA ARG A 319 1.75 -17.36 1.85
C ARG A 319 3.27 -17.52 1.86
N LEU A 320 3.77 -18.44 2.68
CA LEU A 320 5.18 -18.81 2.59
C LEU A 320 5.44 -19.59 1.29
N ALA A 321 6.59 -19.35 0.66
CA ALA A 321 7.09 -20.17 -0.44
C ALA A 321 7.15 -21.65 0.01
N GLY A 322 6.67 -22.55 -0.84
CA GLY A 322 6.55 -23.98 -0.49
C GLY A 322 5.48 -24.34 0.56
N SER A 323 4.70 -23.39 1.07
CA SER A 323 3.61 -23.64 2.02
C SER A 323 2.24 -23.22 1.47
N ALA A 324 1.20 -23.91 1.91
CA ALA A 324 -0.19 -23.52 1.69
C ALA A 324 -0.72 -22.56 2.77
N ALA A 325 0.03 -22.30 3.84
CA ALA A 325 -0.39 -21.43 4.92
C ALA A 325 -0.45 -19.96 4.44
N ALA A 326 -1.67 -19.47 4.29
CA ALA A 326 -1.95 -18.09 3.94
C ALA A 326 -1.91 -17.18 5.18
N GLY A 327 -1.64 -15.91 4.95
CA GLY A 327 -1.62 -14.86 5.96
C GLY A 327 -1.77 -13.49 5.33
N THR A 328 -1.69 -12.46 6.17
CA THR A 328 -1.70 -11.07 5.74
C THR A 328 -0.48 -10.34 6.26
N ILE A 329 0.14 -9.52 5.42
CA ILE A 329 1.13 -8.54 5.84
C ILE A 329 0.44 -7.55 6.79
N VAL A 330 1.01 -7.36 7.97
CA VAL A 330 0.49 -6.45 8.99
C VAL A 330 1.44 -5.30 9.33
N GLY A 331 2.67 -5.36 8.80
CA GLY A 331 3.70 -4.35 8.92
C GLY A 331 4.92 -4.72 8.06
N ALA A 332 5.82 -3.76 7.85
CA ALA A 332 7.08 -3.94 7.15
C ALA A 332 8.24 -3.44 8.02
N GLY A 333 9.39 -4.08 7.91
CA GLY A 333 10.65 -3.60 8.49
C GLY A 333 11.55 -3.05 7.40
N TRP A 334 12.17 -1.92 7.70
CA TRP A 334 12.90 -1.11 6.71
C TRP A 334 14.39 -1.03 7.05
N GLY A 335 15.21 -0.97 6.01
CA GLY A 335 16.58 -0.48 6.13
C GLY A 335 16.63 1.05 6.07
N ALA A 336 17.85 1.60 6.08
CA ALA A 336 18.06 3.04 5.88
C ALA A 336 17.64 3.53 4.47
N ALA A 337 17.62 2.63 3.49
CA ALA A 337 17.22 2.90 2.11
C ALA A 337 16.63 1.65 1.45
N GLY A 338 15.90 1.83 0.35
CA GLY A 338 15.43 0.75 -0.52
C GLY A 338 14.14 0.04 -0.07
N PRO A 339 13.85 -1.16 -0.61
CA PRO A 339 12.64 -1.91 -0.31
C PRO A 339 12.61 -2.44 1.13
N PRO A 340 11.45 -2.91 1.62
CA PRO A 340 11.36 -3.61 2.90
C PRO A 340 12.34 -4.77 2.99
N VAL A 341 13.07 -4.88 4.11
CA VAL A 341 14.01 -5.98 4.38
C VAL A 341 13.34 -7.19 5.04
N ARG A 342 12.15 -6.98 5.61
CA ARG A 342 11.32 -8.00 6.25
C ARG A 342 9.86 -7.55 6.28
N TYR A 343 8.96 -8.50 6.38
CA TYR A 343 7.54 -8.25 6.63
C TYR A 343 7.11 -8.91 7.93
N GLU A 344 6.18 -8.28 8.63
CA GLU A 344 5.41 -8.93 9.68
C GLU A 344 4.15 -9.53 9.06
N VAL A 345 3.99 -10.84 9.17
CA VAL A 345 2.88 -11.58 8.58
C VAL A 345 2.08 -12.27 9.66
N ARG A 346 0.78 -11.99 9.72
CA ARG A 346 -0.17 -12.75 10.54
C ARG A 346 -0.78 -13.85 9.70
N PHE A 347 -0.45 -15.10 10.00
CA PHE A 347 -1.00 -16.28 9.30
C PHE A 347 -2.41 -16.60 9.81
N ASP A 348 -3.28 -17.09 8.93
CA ASP A 348 -4.69 -17.35 9.26
C ASP A 348 -4.87 -18.36 10.39
N THR A 349 -3.91 -19.29 10.53
CA THR A 349 -3.93 -20.35 11.53
C THR A 349 -3.41 -19.89 12.89
N GLY A 350 -3.02 -18.62 13.06
CA GLY A 350 -2.43 -18.12 14.30
C GLY A 350 -2.72 -16.64 14.58
N HIS A 351 -2.60 -16.24 15.84
CA HIS A 351 -2.84 -14.85 16.25
C HIS A 351 -1.59 -13.97 16.25
N LEU A 352 -0.41 -14.60 16.37
CA LEU A 352 0.87 -13.90 16.43
C LEU A 352 1.40 -13.62 15.02
N ALA A 353 1.92 -12.40 14.84
CA ALA A 353 2.64 -12.06 13.63
C ALA A 353 4.03 -12.71 13.66
N ARG A 354 4.51 -13.14 12.50
CA ARG A 354 5.87 -13.65 12.30
C ARG A 354 6.64 -12.71 11.39
N THR A 355 7.91 -12.49 11.69
CA THR A 355 8.82 -11.81 10.78
C THR A 355 9.27 -12.77 9.70
N VAL A 356 9.12 -12.37 8.43
CA VAL A 356 9.42 -13.19 7.25
C VAL A 356 10.19 -12.34 6.25
N ARG A 357 11.16 -12.93 5.53
CA ARG A 357 11.88 -12.19 4.49
C ARG A 357 11.05 -12.04 3.21
N PRO A 358 11.20 -10.97 2.42
CA PRO A 358 10.45 -10.80 1.17
C PRO A 358 10.57 -11.98 0.21
N GLU A 359 11.75 -12.60 0.09
CA GLU A 359 12.00 -13.75 -0.80
C GLU A 359 11.29 -15.04 -0.35
N GLU A 360 10.84 -15.11 0.90
CA GLU A 360 10.10 -16.25 1.46
C GLU A 360 8.59 -16.09 1.28
N LEU A 361 8.13 -14.94 0.78
CA LEU A 361 6.71 -14.64 0.62
C LEU A 361 6.27 -14.70 -0.83
N VAL A 362 5.13 -15.35 -1.03
CA VAL A 362 4.40 -15.38 -2.29
C VAL A 362 3.11 -14.57 -2.11
N VAL A 363 2.95 -13.51 -2.89
CA VAL A 363 1.73 -12.69 -2.94
C VAL A 363 0.63 -13.44 -3.68
N LEU A 364 -0.53 -13.55 -3.04
CA LEU A 364 -1.67 -14.29 -3.58
C LEU A 364 -2.33 -13.51 -4.73
N PRO A 365 -2.92 -14.21 -5.71
CA PRO A 365 -3.52 -13.58 -6.88
C PRO A 365 -4.82 -12.86 -6.51
N GLY A 366 -5.31 -12.01 -7.43
CA GLY A 366 -6.61 -11.32 -7.27
C GLY A 366 -6.56 -10.17 -6.28
N GLN A 367 -5.36 -9.79 -5.83
CA GLN A 367 -5.13 -8.72 -4.89
C GLN A 367 -4.72 -7.38 -5.52
N GLU A 368 -4.45 -7.39 -6.82
CA GLU A 368 -4.17 -6.18 -7.56
C GLU A 368 -5.43 -5.30 -7.55
N SER A 369 -5.32 -4.09 -7.00
CA SER A 369 -6.33 -3.06 -7.18
C SER A 369 -6.62 -2.92 -8.68
N ALA A 370 -7.90 -2.99 -9.07
CA ALA A 370 -8.32 -2.96 -10.48
C ALA A 370 -7.77 -1.77 -11.29
N ALA A 371 -7.24 -0.73 -10.62
CA ALA A 371 -6.51 0.38 -11.22
C ALA A 371 -5.28 -0.05 -12.04
N ALA A 372 -4.59 -1.15 -11.70
CA ALA A 372 -3.46 -1.65 -12.49
C ALA A 372 -3.84 -2.19 -13.88
N ALA A 373 -5.14 -2.40 -14.14
CA ALA A 373 -5.65 -2.84 -15.44
C ALA A 373 -5.84 -1.69 -16.44
N LEU A 374 -5.72 -0.42 -16.03
CA LEU A 374 -5.94 0.76 -16.86
C LEU A 374 -4.65 1.39 -17.44
N GLN A 375 -3.47 0.84 -17.13
CA GLN A 375 -2.18 1.30 -17.67
C GLN A 375 -1.67 0.44 -18.86
N VAL A 376 -2.57 -0.28 -19.54
CA VAL A 376 -2.31 -1.04 -20.78
C VAL A 376 -3.40 -0.69 -21.77
#